data_AF-A0A914WTT5-F1
#
_entry.id   AF-A0A914WTT5-F1
#
_cell.length_a   1.000
_cell.length_b   1.000
_cell.length_c   1.000
_cell.angle_alpha   90.00
_cell.angle_beta   90.00
_cell.angle_gamma   90.00
#
_symmetry.space_group_name_H-M   'P 1'
#
loop_
_entity.id
_entity.type
_entity.pdbx_description
1 polymer ?
#
loop_
_entity_poly.entity_id
_entity_poly.type
_entity_poly.pdbx_seq_one_letter_code
_entity_poly.pdbx_strand_id
1 'polypeptide(L)'
;MYHLIQECRSLFSENNGIQEKLMAEWTSWRAINAELQQIQAEQRIKADSAHRDQELAQLEQKMELIGEHIHAIGAQLTAKRKELVEKILESMHHMLQNELIVAYSHLESWKIKQKTAQIGAPFNEEEVEFDSIHKRFSALFGCISELRILANHIIEK
;
A
#
# COMPACT_ATOMS: atom_id res chain seq x y z
N MET A 1 -7.21 -4.70 -16.96
CA MET A 1 -7.57 -4.83 -15.53
C MET A 1 -6.46 -5.50 -14.69
N TYR A 2 -6.09 -6.76 -14.95
CA TYR A 2 -5.10 -7.50 -14.14
C TYR A 2 -3.72 -6.83 -14.04
N HIS A 3 -3.24 -6.22 -15.14
CA HIS A 3 -1.95 -5.51 -15.14
C HIS A 3 -1.91 -4.32 -14.16
N LEU A 4 -3.02 -3.57 -14.05
CA LEU A 4 -3.09 -2.39 -13.17
C LEU A 4 -2.98 -2.79 -11.69
N ILE A 5 -3.67 -3.86 -11.32
CA ILE A 5 -3.61 -4.40 -9.96
C ILE A 5 -2.24 -4.98 -9.64
N GLN A 6 -1.62 -5.66 -10.60
CA GLN A 6 -0.29 -6.23 -10.41
C GLN A 6 0.76 -5.14 -10.13
N GLU A 7 0.64 -3.99 -10.79
CA GLU A 7 1.50 -2.82 -10.53
C GLU A 7 1.27 -2.27 -9.11
N CYS A 8 0.00 -2.13 -8.68
CA CYS A 8 -0.32 -1.76 -7.29
C CYS A 8 0.23 -2.77 -6.28
N ARG A 9 0.18 -4.08 -6.56
CA ARG A 9 0.77 -5.13 -5.69
C ARG A 9 2.28 -4.99 -5.59
N SER A 10 2.97 -4.72 -6.71
CA SER A 10 4.43 -4.53 -6.72
C SER A 10 4.82 -3.34 -5.84
N LEU A 11 4.17 -2.19 -6.05
CA LEU A 11 4.39 -0.99 -5.25
C LEU A 11 4.09 -1.20 -3.77
N PHE A 12 3.03 -1.96 -3.46
CA PHE A 12 2.70 -2.35 -2.08
C PHE A 12 3.79 -3.23 -1.45
N SER A 13 4.31 -4.20 -2.19
CA SER A 13 5.42 -5.05 -1.72
C SER A 13 6.69 -4.24 -1.46
N GLU A 14 7.04 -3.32 -2.35
CA GLU A 14 8.16 -2.40 -2.17
C GLU A 14 7.95 -1.51 -0.93
N ASN A 15 6.74 -0.98 -0.76
CA ASN A 15 6.38 -0.17 0.40
C ASN A 15 6.59 -0.91 1.72
N ASN A 16 6.11 -2.16 1.81
CA ASN A 16 6.30 -3.01 2.98
C ASN A 16 7.79 -3.26 3.25
N GLY A 17 8.58 -3.55 2.21
CA GLY A 17 10.02 -3.74 2.36
C GLY A 17 10.76 -2.49 2.90
N ILE A 18 10.34 -1.29 2.50
CA ILE A 18 10.89 -0.05 3.05
C ILE A 18 10.44 0.15 4.50
N GLN A 19 9.18 -0.15 4.82
CA GLN A 19 8.65 -0.07 6.18
C GLN A 19 9.38 -1.03 7.14
N GLU A 20 9.66 -2.25 6.70
CA GLU A 20 10.44 -3.22 7.48
C GLU A 20 11.86 -2.74 7.75
N LYS A 21 12.53 -2.15 6.75
CA LYS A 21 13.85 -1.52 6.94
C LYS A 21 13.80 -0.37 7.94
N LEU A 22 12.79 0.50 7.84
CA LEU A 22 12.61 1.60 8.79
C LEU A 22 12.42 1.08 10.22
N MET A 23 11.62 0.04 10.41
CA MET A 23 11.37 -0.58 11.72
C MET A 23 12.64 -1.23 12.30
N ALA A 24 13.48 -1.83 11.45
CA ALA A 24 14.77 -2.39 11.86
C ALA A 24 15.73 -1.30 12.34
N GLU A 25 15.89 -0.23 11.57
CA GLU A 25 16.73 0.92 11.96
C GLU A 25 16.21 1.59 13.23
N TRP A 26 14.89 1.78 13.35
CA TRP A 26 14.27 2.32 14.56
C TRP A 26 14.54 1.47 15.81
N THR A 27 14.53 0.14 15.65
CA THR A 27 14.83 -0.79 16.73
C THR A 27 16.31 -0.71 17.14
N SER A 28 17.22 -0.59 16.17
CA SER A 28 18.65 -0.37 16.42
C SER A 28 18.90 0.94 17.16
N TRP A 29 18.28 2.03 16.69
CA TRP A 29 18.34 3.33 17.35
C TRP A 29 17.87 3.25 18.81
N ARG A 30 16.76 2.56 19.07
CA ARG A 30 16.21 2.39 20.42
C ARG A 30 17.17 1.62 21.34
N ALA A 31 17.86 0.60 20.82
CA ALA A 31 18.85 -0.16 21.57
C ALA A 31 20.04 0.72 21.97
N ILE A 32 20.59 1.49 21.03
CA ILE A 32 21.69 2.43 21.28
C ILE A 32 21.28 3.51 22.29
N ASN A 33 20.08 4.07 22.14
CA ASN A 33 19.57 5.07 23.07
C ASN A 33 19.42 4.50 24.50
N ALA A 34 19.03 3.23 24.64
CA ALA A 34 18.95 2.57 25.94
C ALA A 34 20.35 2.36 26.57
N GLU A 35 21.34 1.95 25.77
CA GLU A 35 22.73 1.81 26.20
C GLU A 35 23.33 3.14 26.63
N LEU A 36 23.09 4.20 25.85
CA LEU A 36 23.52 5.56 26.14
C LEU A 36 22.92 6.05 27.47
N GLN A 37 21.62 5.83 27.70
CA GLN A 37 20.96 6.16 28.97
C GLN A 37 21.54 5.39 30.16
N GLN A 38 21.90 4.12 29.97
CA GLN A 38 22.53 3.31 31.00
C GLN A 38 23.91 3.87 31.38
N ILE A 39 24.76 4.16 30.40
CA ILE A 39 26.11 4.69 30.65
C ILE A 39 26.03 6.07 31.32
N GLN A 40 25.12 6.93 30.88
CA GLN A 40 24.87 8.23 31.54
C GLN A 40 24.40 8.08 33.00
N ALA A 41 23.58 7.08 33.31
CA ALA A 41 23.16 6.78 34.68
C ALA A 41 24.33 6.25 35.53
N GLU A 42 25.19 5.42 34.96
CA GLU A 42 26.36 4.86 35.64
C GLU A 42 27.51 5.86 35.83
N GLN A 43 27.67 6.85 34.93
CA GLN A 43 28.64 7.93 35.08
C GLN A 43 28.36 8.81 36.30
N ARG A 44 27.08 9.00 36.66
CA ARG A 44 26.71 9.73 37.89
C ARG A 44 27.21 9.05 39.18
N ILE A 45 27.65 7.79 39.10
CA ILE A 45 27.99 6.95 40.26
C ILE A 45 29.53 6.76 40.42
N LYS A 46 30.33 6.87 39.36
CA LYS A 46 31.78 6.55 39.40
C LYS A 46 32.64 7.64 38.75
N ALA A 47 33.78 7.96 39.36
CA ALA A 47 34.69 9.06 39.00
C ALA A 47 35.78 8.72 37.93
N ASP A 48 35.76 7.52 37.33
CA ASP A 48 36.64 7.20 36.19
C ASP A 48 35.99 7.69 34.88
N SER A 49 36.34 8.91 34.45
CA SER A 49 35.61 9.61 33.39
C SER A 49 36.11 9.31 31.97
N ALA A 50 37.43 9.27 31.75
CA ALA A 50 37.98 9.40 30.39
C ALA A 50 37.59 8.28 29.40
N HIS A 51 37.55 7.01 29.83
CA HIS A 51 37.16 5.90 28.95
C HIS A 51 35.66 5.91 28.64
N ARG A 52 34.83 6.29 29.62
CA ARG A 52 33.37 6.37 29.49
C ARG A 52 32.94 7.57 28.65
N ASP A 53 33.66 8.68 28.75
CA ASP A 53 33.44 9.87 27.91
C ASP A 53 33.68 9.54 26.43
N GLN A 54 34.69 8.71 26.14
CA GLN A 54 34.95 8.22 24.78
C GLN A 54 33.85 7.27 24.28
N GLU A 55 33.35 6.37 25.14
CA GLU A 55 32.26 5.45 24.81
C GLU A 55 30.94 6.18 24.54
N LEU A 56 30.60 7.19 25.36
CA LEU A 56 29.45 8.05 25.13
C LEU A 56 29.55 8.80 23.80
N ALA A 57 30.70 9.43 23.51
CA ALA A 57 30.89 10.14 22.26
C ALA A 57 30.72 9.22 21.03
N GLN A 58 31.17 7.97 21.12
CA GLN A 58 30.97 6.98 20.05
C GLN A 58 29.50 6.58 19.89
N LEU A 59 28.76 6.39 20.99
CA LEU A 59 27.34 6.03 20.95
C LEU A 59 26.48 7.21 20.43
N GLU A 60 26.79 8.43 20.86
CA GLU A 60 26.15 9.66 20.36
C GLU A 60 26.34 9.79 18.85
N GLN A 61 27.57 9.61 18.36
CA GLN A 61 27.86 9.64 16.92
C GLN A 61 27.11 8.54 16.15
N LYS A 62 27.07 7.30 16.67
CA LYS A 62 26.30 6.21 16.04
C LYS A 62 24.81 6.52 16.02
N MET A 63 24.29 7.13 17.07
CA MET A 63 22.87 7.48 17.18
C MET A 63 22.48 8.59 16.19
N GLU A 64 23.36 9.57 15.99
CA GLU A 64 23.19 10.61 14.97
C GLU A 64 23.14 10.00 13.56
N LEU A 65 24.11 9.14 13.21
CA LEU A 65 24.16 8.48 11.91
C LEU A 65 22.93 7.61 11.63
N ILE A 66 22.47 6.82 12.61
CA ILE A 66 21.25 6.04 12.47
C ILE A 66 20.02 6.95 12.39
N GLY A 67 20.00 8.07 13.11
CA GLY A 67 18.95 9.09 13.01
C GLY A 67 18.82 9.65 11.59
N GLU A 68 19.95 9.97 10.95
CA GLU A 68 19.99 10.41 9.55
C GLU A 68 19.45 9.32 8.59
N HIS A 69 19.85 8.07 8.79
CA HIS A 69 19.36 6.93 8.00
C HIS A 69 17.85 6.72 8.17
N ILE A 70 17.33 6.77 9.41
CA ILE A 70 15.89 6.68 9.69
C ILE A 70 15.14 7.79 8.95
N HIS A 71 15.66 9.03 8.96
CA HIS A 71 15.04 10.13 8.26
C HIS A 71 15.02 9.91 6.74
N ALA A 72 16.13 9.46 6.16
CA ALA A 72 16.24 9.15 4.74
C ALA A 72 15.28 8.04 4.31
N ILE A 73 15.19 6.95 5.09
CA ILE A 73 14.25 5.84 4.81
C ILE A 73 12.80 6.32 4.99
N GLY A 74 12.52 7.15 6.00
CA GLY A 74 11.20 7.74 6.21
C GLY A 74 10.74 8.60 5.03
N ALA A 75 11.64 9.39 4.45
CA ALA A 75 11.37 10.16 3.24
C ALA A 75 11.08 9.26 2.04
N GLN A 76 11.87 8.19 1.85
CA GLN A 76 11.62 7.19 0.80
C GLN A 76 10.28 6.48 0.98
N LEU A 77 9.93 6.10 2.21
CA LEU A 77 8.66 5.47 2.54
C LEU A 77 7.49 6.39 2.19
N THR A 78 7.60 7.67 2.56
CA THR A 78 6.59 8.70 2.26
C THR A 78 6.39 8.86 0.75
N ALA A 79 7.48 8.97 -0.02
CA ALA A 79 7.42 9.06 -1.48
C ALA A 79 6.75 7.82 -2.09
N LYS A 80 7.14 6.62 -1.63
CA LYS A 80 6.56 5.36 -2.12
C LYS A 80 5.08 5.20 -1.76
N ARG A 81 4.66 5.64 -0.57
CA ARG A 81 3.23 5.65 -0.18
C ARG A 81 2.43 6.58 -1.09
N LYS A 82 2.97 7.75 -1.43
CA LYS A 82 2.32 8.69 -2.36
C LYS A 82 2.15 8.07 -3.75
N GLU A 83 3.22 7.49 -4.30
CA GLU A 83 3.21 6.80 -5.60
C GLU A 83 2.14 5.68 -5.62
N LEU A 84 2.07 4.87 -4.56
CA LEU A 84 1.08 3.81 -4.45
C LEU A 84 -0.36 4.34 -4.41
N VAL A 85 -0.62 5.41 -3.65
CA VAL A 85 -1.96 6.04 -3.59
C VAL A 85 -2.36 6.60 -4.95
N GLU A 86 -1.46 7.30 -5.63
CA GLU A 86 -1.69 7.82 -6.97
C GLU A 86 -2.02 6.69 -7.95
N LYS A 87 -1.28 5.57 -7.87
CA LYS A 87 -1.53 4.41 -8.74
C LYS A 87 -2.85 3.72 -8.45
N ILE A 88 -3.24 3.59 -7.18
CA ILE A 88 -4.55 3.06 -6.79
C ILE A 88 -5.66 3.93 -7.36
N LEU A 89 -5.55 5.26 -7.23
CA LEU A 89 -6.53 6.21 -7.78
C LEU A 89 -6.64 6.13 -9.30
N GLU A 90 -5.50 6.10 -10.01
CA GLU A 90 -5.46 5.92 -11.46
C GLU A 90 -6.18 4.62 -11.88
N SER A 91 -5.86 3.52 -11.19
CA SER A 91 -6.45 2.20 -11.46
C SER A 91 -7.96 2.17 -11.20
N MET A 92 -8.42 2.81 -10.11
CA MET A 92 -9.84 2.97 -9.82
C MET A 92 -10.56 3.78 -10.89
N HIS A 93 -10.00 4.92 -11.31
CA HIS A 93 -10.59 5.74 -12.37
C HIS A 93 -10.68 4.97 -13.69
N HIS A 94 -9.63 4.27 -14.08
CA HIS A 94 -9.64 3.47 -15.31
C HIS A 94 -10.73 2.38 -15.24
N MET A 95 -10.86 1.65 -14.13
CA MET A 95 -11.89 0.62 -13.99
C MET A 95 -13.30 1.21 -14.02
N LEU A 96 -13.52 2.35 -13.36
CA LEU A 96 -14.80 3.03 -13.37
C LEU A 96 -15.19 3.49 -14.78
N GLN A 97 -14.26 4.14 -15.49
CA GLN A 97 -14.54 4.74 -16.79
C GLN A 97 -14.66 3.71 -17.91
N ASN A 98 -13.74 2.76 -18.00
CA ASN A 98 -13.62 1.93 -19.20
C ASN A 98 -14.34 0.58 -19.07
N GLU A 99 -14.49 0.06 -17.86
CA GLU A 99 -14.91 -1.32 -17.66
C GLU A 99 -16.32 -1.38 -17.05
N LEU A 100 -16.58 -0.55 -16.04
CA LEU A 100 -17.90 -0.47 -15.41
C LEU A 100 -18.95 0.12 -16.36
N ILE A 101 -18.63 1.21 -17.07
CA ILE A 101 -19.56 1.84 -18.04
C ILE A 101 -19.92 0.84 -19.15
N VAL A 102 -18.93 0.12 -19.69
CA VAL A 102 -19.15 -0.88 -20.75
C VAL A 102 -19.95 -2.07 -20.23
N ALA A 103 -19.65 -2.57 -19.03
CA ALA A 103 -20.43 -3.65 -18.43
C ALA A 103 -21.89 -3.22 -18.20
N TYR A 104 -22.11 -1.97 -17.80
CA TYR A 104 -23.44 -1.42 -17.58
C TYR A 104 -24.23 -1.26 -18.88
N SER A 105 -23.62 -0.75 -19.95
CA SER A 105 -24.30 -0.61 -21.25
C SER A 105 -24.74 -1.96 -21.83
N HIS A 106 -23.93 -3.00 -21.66
CA HIS A 106 -24.30 -4.37 -22.02
C HIS A 106 -25.46 -4.89 -21.17
N LEU A 107 -25.46 -4.63 -19.87
CA LEU A 107 -26.56 -4.99 -18.96
C LEU A 107 -27.87 -4.28 -19.32
N GLU A 108 -27.81 -2.98 -19.65
CA GLU A 108 -28.99 -2.24 -20.11
C GLU A 108 -29.55 -2.82 -21.40
N SER A 109 -28.67 -3.09 -22.37
CA SER A 109 -29.06 -3.70 -23.65
C SER A 109 -29.73 -5.05 -23.43
N TRP A 110 -29.17 -5.89 -22.56
CA TRP A 110 -29.74 -7.18 -22.19
C TRP A 110 -31.12 -7.03 -21.52
N LYS A 111 -31.28 -6.09 -20.58
CA LYS A 111 -32.56 -5.80 -19.92
C LYS A 111 -33.64 -5.34 -20.92
N ILE A 112 -33.27 -4.50 -21.90
CA ILE A 112 -34.19 -4.04 -22.94
C ILE A 112 -34.65 -5.22 -23.81
N LYS A 113 -33.72 -6.09 -24.23
CA LYS A 113 -34.05 -7.32 -24.97
C LYS A 113 -34.97 -8.24 -24.15
N GLN A 114 -34.67 -8.42 -22.86
CA GLN A 114 -35.51 -9.23 -21.98
C GLN A 114 -36.93 -8.68 -21.87
N LYS A 115 -37.07 -7.35 -21.73
CA LYS A 115 -38.37 -6.69 -21.62
C LYS A 115 -39.18 -6.78 -22.93
N THR A 116 -38.52 -6.62 -24.08
CA THR A 116 -39.18 -6.72 -25.38
C THR A 116 -39.58 -8.16 -25.71
N ALA A 117 -38.83 -9.15 -25.24
CA ALA A 117 -39.21 -10.56 -25.34
C ALA A 117 -40.55 -10.87 -24.62
N GLN A 118 -40.85 -10.18 -23.52
CA GLN A 118 -42.12 -10.34 -22.79
C GLN A 118 -43.36 -9.95 -23.62
N ILE A 119 -43.18 -9.13 -24.67
CA ILE A 119 -44.25 -8.74 -25.59
C ILE A 119 -44.15 -9.47 -26.96
N GLY A 120 -43.39 -10.57 -27.02
CA GLY A 120 -43.31 -11.45 -28.19
C GLY A 120 -42.20 -11.12 -29.19
N ALA A 121 -41.28 -10.20 -28.87
CA ALA A 121 -40.08 -10.02 -29.69
C ALA A 121 -39.13 -11.22 -29.55
N PRO A 122 -38.40 -11.62 -30.61
CA PRO A 122 -37.42 -12.70 -30.51
C PRO A 122 -36.28 -12.31 -29.55
N PHE A 123 -35.97 -13.21 -28.61
CA PHE A 123 -34.86 -13.07 -27.68
C PHE A 123 -33.69 -13.92 -28.18
N ASN A 124 -32.73 -13.29 -28.87
CA ASN A 124 -31.52 -13.96 -29.32
C ASN A 124 -30.51 -13.99 -28.18
N GLU A 125 -30.37 -15.16 -27.52
CA GLU A 125 -29.45 -15.36 -26.40
C GLU A 125 -27.97 -15.26 -26.80
N GLU A 126 -27.63 -15.56 -28.06
CA GLU A 126 -26.26 -15.60 -28.58
C GLU A 126 -25.57 -14.22 -28.68
N GLU A 127 -26.32 -13.11 -28.70
CA GLU A 127 -25.73 -11.78 -28.93
C GLU A 127 -25.17 -11.12 -27.66
N VAL A 128 -25.73 -11.42 -26.48
CA VAL A 128 -25.27 -10.90 -25.18
C VAL A 128 -25.68 -11.88 -24.07
N GLU A 129 -24.86 -12.90 -23.82
CA GLU A 129 -25.14 -13.83 -22.73
C GLU A 129 -25.03 -13.13 -21.37
N PHE A 130 -26.05 -13.33 -20.53
CA PHE A 130 -26.05 -12.81 -19.16
C PHE A 130 -24.81 -13.27 -18.38
N ASP A 131 -24.35 -14.51 -18.60
CA ASP A 131 -23.15 -15.06 -17.98
C ASP A 131 -21.89 -14.27 -18.30
N SER A 132 -21.77 -13.75 -19.53
CA SER A 132 -20.66 -12.89 -19.95
C SER A 132 -20.71 -11.54 -19.22
N ILE A 133 -21.89 -10.94 -19.08
CA ILE A 133 -22.10 -9.72 -18.28
C ILE A 133 -21.75 -9.99 -16.81
N HIS A 134 -22.27 -11.07 -16.24
CA HIS A 134 -22.02 -11.47 -14.85
C HIS A 134 -20.53 -11.67 -14.59
N LYS A 135 -19.83 -12.41 -15.46
CA LYS A 135 -18.38 -12.64 -15.35
C LYS A 135 -17.59 -11.33 -15.35
N ARG A 136 -17.97 -10.35 -16.16
CA ARG A 136 -17.33 -9.02 -16.18
C ARG A 136 -17.55 -8.27 -14.87
N PHE A 137 -18.78 -8.23 -14.35
CA PHE A 137 -19.06 -7.59 -13.07
C PHE A 137 -18.32 -8.27 -11.90
N SER A 138 -18.26 -9.60 -11.90
CA SER A 138 -17.53 -10.37 -10.89
C SER A 138 -16.02 -10.09 -10.93
N ALA A 139 -15.43 -9.99 -12.14
CA ALA A 139 -14.03 -9.59 -12.29
C ALA A 139 -13.77 -8.16 -11.78
N LEU A 140 -14.66 -7.21 -12.14
CA LEU A 140 -14.60 -5.83 -11.65
C LEU A 140 -14.70 -5.73 -10.13
N PHE A 141 -15.64 -6.47 -9.54
CA PHE A 141 -15.82 -6.51 -8.10
C PHE A 141 -14.56 -7.03 -7.40
N GLY A 142 -13.98 -8.14 -7.88
CA GLY A 142 -12.73 -8.67 -7.34
C GLY A 142 -11.60 -7.64 -7.40
N CYS A 143 -11.49 -6.94 -8.53
CA CYS A 143 -10.48 -5.91 -8.75
C CYS A 143 -10.64 -4.70 -7.81
N ILE A 144 -11.86 -4.17 -7.67
CA ILE A 144 -12.17 -3.05 -6.78
C ILE A 144 -11.97 -3.44 -5.31
N SER A 145 -12.41 -4.65 -4.94
CA SER A 145 -12.24 -5.17 -3.59
C SER A 145 -10.76 -5.23 -3.20
N GLU A 146 -9.92 -5.67 -4.12
CA GLU A 146 -8.49 -5.75 -3.89
C GLU A 146 -7.84 -4.36 -3.73
N LEU A 147 -8.14 -3.42 -4.62
CA LEU A 147 -7.63 -2.05 -4.48
C LEU A 147 -8.05 -1.41 -3.15
N ARG A 148 -9.26 -1.71 -2.67
CA ARG A 148 -9.73 -1.26 -1.35
C ARG A 148 -8.89 -1.86 -0.22
N ILE A 149 -8.55 -3.14 -0.28
CA ILE A 149 -7.69 -3.80 0.72
C ILE A 149 -6.30 -3.13 0.77
N LEU A 150 -5.72 -2.86 -0.40
CA LEU A 150 -4.42 -2.18 -0.52
C LEU A 150 -4.50 -0.76 0.03
N ALA A 151 -5.54 0.00 -0.31
CA ALA A 151 -5.75 1.36 0.18
C ALA A 151 -5.91 1.41 1.71
N ASN A 152 -6.71 0.51 2.28
CA ASN A 152 -6.91 0.46 3.73
C ASN A 152 -5.61 0.17 4.48
N HIS A 153 -4.74 -0.69 3.95
CA HIS A 153 -3.44 -0.97 4.56
C HIS A 153 -2.52 0.25 4.66
N ILE A 154 -2.67 1.21 3.74
CA ILE A 154 -1.87 2.46 3.74
C ILE A 154 -2.43 3.45 4.77
N ILE A 155 -3.75 3.45 4.97
CA ILE A 155 -4.44 4.39 5.87
C ILE A 155 -4.35 3.95 7.33
N GLU A 156 -4.42 2.63 7.58
CA GLU A 156 -4.46 2.06 8.94
C GLU A 156 -3.07 1.89 9.59
N LYS A 157 -1.96 2.22 8.89
CA LYS A 157 -0.57 2.04 9.36
C LYS A 157 0.32 3.28 9.22
#